data_AF-A0A436C6A1-F1
#
_entry.id   AF-A0A436C6A1-F1
#
_cell.length_a   1.000
_cell.length_b   1.000
_cell.length_c   1.000
_cell.angle_alpha   90.00
_cell.angle_beta   90.00
_cell.angle_gamma   90.00
#
_symmetry.space_group_name_H-M   'P 1'
#
loop_
_entity.id
_entity.type
_entity.pdbx_description
1 polymer ?
#
loop_
_entity_poly.entity_id
_entity_poly.type
_entity_poly.pdbx_seq_one_letter_code
_entity_poly.pdbx_strand_id
1 'polypeptide(L)' 'MNSTAAGSYIYDYLSRLVSRTIAASSTLHMVHDLDGNVIAEYDASGALITEYVWVEGRPLAMVADAGTTPVLYYV' A
#
# COMPACT_ATOMS: atom_id res chain seq x y z
N MET A 1 25.52 -6.56 -20.16
CA MET A 1 25.27 -6.32 -18.71
C MET A 1 23.80 -6.61 -18.47
N ASN A 2 23.47 -7.78 -17.91
CA ASN A 2 22.10 -8.13 -17.59
C ASN A 2 21.82 -7.65 -16.16
N SER A 3 21.27 -6.45 -16.02
CA SER A 3 20.91 -5.90 -14.71
C SER A 3 19.60 -6.54 -14.29
N THR A 4 19.67 -7.64 -13.54
CA THR A 4 18.50 -8.17 -12.83
C THR A 4 17.98 -7.04 -11.94
N ALA A 5 16.75 -6.57 -12.16
CA ALA A 5 16.15 -5.55 -11.31
C ALA A 5 16.10 -6.10 -9.88
N ALA A 6 16.93 -5.55 -8.99
CA ALA A 6 16.89 -5.89 -7.57
C ALA A 6 15.72 -5.11 -6.95
N GLY A 7 14.75 -5.83 -6.38
CA GLY A 7 13.68 -5.19 -5.63
C GLY A 7 14.21 -4.58 -4.32
N SER A 8 13.56 -3.53 -3.84
CA SER A 8 13.87 -2.87 -2.56
C SER A 8 12.65 -2.86 -1.64
N TYR A 9 12.92 -2.94 -0.34
CA TYR A 9 11.92 -2.89 0.72
C TYR A 9 12.39 -1.89 1.78
N ILE A 10 11.52 -0.98 2.18
CA ILE A 10 11.78 0.04 3.20
C ILE A 10 10.82 -0.20 4.35
N TYR A 11 11.36 -0.16 5.56
CA TYR A 11 10.61 -0.39 6.79
C TYR A 11 10.66 0.86 7.68
N ASP A 12 9.62 1.07 8.47
CA ASP A 12 9.63 2.06 9.54
C ASP A 12 10.37 1.56 10.80
N TYR A 13 10.42 2.40 11.83
CA TYR A 13 11.07 2.08 13.10
C TYR A 13 10.40 0.93 13.88
N LEU A 14 9.14 0.60 13.54
CA LEU A 14 8.39 -0.53 14.08
C LEU A 14 8.59 -1.80 13.25
N SER A 15 9.50 -1.79 12.27
CA SER A 15 9.74 -2.89 11.34
C SER A 15 8.53 -3.24 10.46
N ARG A 16 7.65 -2.28 10.20
CA ARG A 16 6.51 -2.42 9.28
C ARG A 16 6.93 -1.98 7.87
N LEU A 17 6.48 -2.69 6.84
CA LEU A 17 6.81 -2.38 5.45
C LEU A 17 6.09 -1.12 5.01
N VAL A 18 6.82 -0.05 4.66
CA VAL A 18 6.23 1.22 4.21
C VAL A 18 6.42 1.49 2.72
N SER A 19 7.37 0.78 2.08
CA SER A 19 7.56 0.87 0.63
C SER A 19 8.15 -0.41 0.08
N ARG A 20 7.61 -0.92 -1.02
CA ARG A 20 8.23 -1.99 -1.82
C ARG A 20 8.41 -1.54 -3.25
N THR A 21 9.53 -1.94 -3.86
CA THR A 21 9.79 -1.77 -5.29
C THR A 21 10.21 -3.13 -5.84
N ILE A 22 9.45 -3.72 -6.75
CA ILE A 22 9.80 -5.05 -7.33
C ILE A 22 10.56 -4.88 -8.66
N ALA A 23 10.20 -3.85 -9.42
CA ALA A 23 10.91 -3.35 -10.59
C ALA A 23 10.90 -1.81 -10.54
N ALA A 24 11.78 -1.13 -11.29
CA ALA A 24 11.92 0.33 -11.22
C ALA A 24 10.60 1.11 -11.50
N SER A 25 9.61 0.46 -12.10
CA SER A 25 8.28 1.03 -12.39
C SER A 25 7.15 0.50 -11.49
N SER A 26 7.46 -0.25 -10.43
CA SER A 26 6.46 -0.92 -9.58
C SER A 26 6.79 -0.66 -8.10
N THR A 27 6.73 0.62 -7.72
CA THR A 27 6.81 1.06 -6.33
C THR A 27 5.40 1.20 -5.74
N LEU A 28 5.23 0.67 -4.53
CA LEU A 28 4.01 0.78 -3.73
C LEU A 28 4.38 1.32 -2.36
N HIS A 29 3.73 2.40 -1.94
CA HIS A 29 3.84 2.97 -0.60
C HIS A 29 2.64 2.56 0.25
N MET A 30 2.87 2.25 1.53
CA MET A 30 1.86 1.71 2.44
C MET A 30 1.78 2.58 3.69
N VAL A 31 0.60 3.10 4.00
CA VAL A 31 0.33 3.92 5.19
C VAL A 31 -0.36 3.07 6.23
N HIS A 32 0.13 3.14 7.47
CA HIS A 32 -0.37 2.34 8.59
C HIS A 32 -1.03 3.25 9.63
N ASP A 33 -2.10 2.77 10.25
CA ASP A 33 -2.66 3.39 11.46
C ASP A 33 -1.78 3.12 12.70
N LEU A 34 -2.27 3.57 13.87
CA LEU A 34 -1.60 3.39 15.16
C LEU A 34 -1.58 1.94 15.63
N ASP A 35 -2.56 1.14 15.21
CA ASP A 35 -2.66 -0.29 15.55
C ASP A 35 -1.84 -1.17 14.60
N GLY A 36 -1.30 -0.58 13.52
CA GLY A 36 -0.47 -1.26 12.54
C GLY A 36 -1.22 -1.81 11.33
N ASN A 37 -2.50 -1.47 11.16
CA ASN A 37 -3.25 -1.85 9.97
C ASN A 37 -2.90 -0.93 8.80
N VAL A 38 -2.78 -1.49 7.60
CA VAL A 38 -2.63 -0.69 6.38
C VAL A 38 -3.97 -0.01 6.08
N ILE A 39 -3.96 1.32 5.98
CA ILE A 39 -5.16 2.12 5.71
C ILE A 39 -5.16 2.73 4.32
N ALA A 40 -3.99 2.85 3.67
CA ALA A 40 -3.90 3.36 2.32
C ALA A 40 -2.66 2.83 1.59
N GLU A 41 -2.79 2.70 0.28
CA GLU A 41 -1.72 2.36 -0.65
C GLU A 41 -1.60 3.42 -1.76
N TYR A 42 -0.36 3.80 -2.08
CA TYR A 42 -0.06 4.78 -3.11
C TYR A 42 0.95 4.24 -4.12
N ASP A 43 0.87 4.71 -5.35
CA ASP A 43 1.88 4.42 -6.38
C ASP A 43 3.14 5.27 -6.21
N ALA A 44 4.14 5.03 -7.05
CA ALA A 44 5.41 5.75 -7.07
C ALA A 44 5.29 7.28 -7.23
N SER A 45 4.18 7.76 -7.81
CA SER A 45 3.90 9.18 -8.02
C SER A 45 3.17 9.83 -6.85
N GLY A 46 2.76 9.03 -5.86
CA GLY A 46 1.91 9.46 -4.75
C GLY A 46 0.42 9.46 -5.10
N ALA A 47 0.01 8.83 -6.20
CA ALA A 47 -1.41 8.66 -6.52
C ALA A 47 -2.01 7.55 -5.65
N LEU A 48 -3.19 7.82 -5.10
CA LEU A 48 -3.91 6.88 -4.25
C LEU A 48 -4.44 5.69 -5.07
N ILE A 49 -4.13 4.47 -4.64
CA ILE A 49 -4.57 3.23 -5.29
C ILE A 49 -5.74 2.62 -4.51
N THR A 50 -5.53 2.40 -3.21
CA THR A 50 -6.48 1.66 -2.36
C THR A 50 -6.58 2.32 -0.99
N GLU A 51 -7.79 2.36 -0.43
CA GLU A 51 -8.04 2.68 0.98
C GLU A 51 -8.72 1.51 1.69
N TYR A 52 -8.41 1.33 2.97
CA TYR A 52 -8.96 0.27 3.81
C TYR A 52 -9.64 0.83 5.05
N VAL A 53 -10.82 0.30 5.37
CA VAL A 53 -11.56 0.64 6.58
C VAL A 53 -11.49 -0.54 7.54
N TRP A 54 -11.06 -0.27 8.77
CA TRP A 54 -10.93 -1.24 9.84
C TRP A 54 -11.89 -0.92 10.99
N VAL A 55 -12.47 -1.95 11.60
CA VAL A 55 -13.30 -1.84 12.80
C VAL A 55 -12.88 -2.93 13.77
N GLU A 56 -12.49 -2.54 14.99
CA GLU A 56 -12.04 -3.45 16.04
C GLU A 56 -10.93 -4.43 15.59
N GLY A 57 -9.98 -3.92 14.79
CA GLY A 57 -8.87 -4.70 14.25
C GLY A 57 -9.26 -5.68 13.13
N ARG A 58 -10.46 -5.55 12.54
CA ARG A 58 -10.91 -6.35 11.40
C ARG A 58 -11.18 -5.48 10.17
N PRO A 59 -10.85 -5.94 8.96
CA PRO A 59 -11.17 -5.19 7.75
C PRO A 59 -12.68 -5.24 7.53
N LEU A 60 -13.30 -4.07 7.36
CA LEU A 60 -14.73 -3.91 7.06
C LEU A 60 -14.95 -3.65 5.56
N ALA A 61 -14.12 -2.79 4.98
CA ALA A 61 -14.26 -2.39 3.58
C ALA A 61 -12.92 -2.04 2.94
N MET A 62 -12.90 -2.10 1.61
CA MET A 62 -11.80 -1.68 0.77
C MET A 62 -12.35 -0.85 -0.39
N VAL A 63 -11.75 0.31 -0.64
CA VAL A 63 -12.02 1.14 -1.82
C VAL A 63 -10.85 0.96 -2.77
N ALA A 64 -11.04 0.15 -3.82
CA ALA A 64 -10.06 -0.01 -4.90
C ALA A 64 -10.19 1.13 -5.91
N ASP A 65 -9.14 1.33 -6.72
CA ASP A 65 -9.11 2.35 -7.77
C ASP A 65 -9.48 3.75 -7.24
N ALA A 66 -9.14 4.02 -5.98
CA ALA A 66 -9.63 5.17 -5.21
C ALA A 66 -9.23 6.52 -5.83
N GLY A 67 -8.10 6.58 -6.53
CA GLY A 67 -7.65 7.74 -7.28
C GLY A 67 -8.28 7.92 -8.67
N THR A 68 -9.12 6.99 -9.14
CA THR A 68 -9.72 7.04 -10.49
C THR A 68 -11.23 6.81 -10.47
N THR A 69 -11.69 5.57 -10.67
CA THR A 69 -13.09 5.15 -10.62
C THR A 69 -13.26 4.18 -9.46
N PRO A 70 -13.60 4.67 -8.26
CA PRO A 70 -13.59 3.86 -7.05
C PRO A 70 -14.52 2.65 -7.14
N VAL A 71 -14.02 1.49 -6.71
CA VAL A 71 -14.80 0.26 -6.56
C VAL A 71 -14.81 -0.13 -5.10
N LEU A 72 -16.02 -0.24 -4.53
CA LEU A 72 -16.21 -0.56 -3.12
C LEU A 72 -16.41 -2.07 -2.91
N TYR A 73 -15.61 -2.64 -2.02
CA TYR A 73 -15.74 -4.01 -1.51
C TYR A 73 -15.99 -3.98 -0.01
N TYR A 74 -16.81 -4.89 0.50
CA TYR A 74 -17.08 -5.08 1.92
C TYR A 74 -17.08 -6.57 2.28
N VAL A 75 -16.80 -6.87 3.55
CA VAL A 75 -16.83 -8.24 4.11
C VAL A 75 -18.20 -8.55 4.71
#